data_AF-A0AAY5KML5-F1
#
_entry.id   AF-A0AAY5KML5-F1
#
_cell.length_a   1.000
_cell.length_b   1.000
_cell.length_c   1.000
_cell.angle_alpha   90.00
_cell.angle_beta   90.00
_cell.angle_gamma   90.00
#
_symmetry.space_group_name_H-M   'P 1'
#
loop_
_entity.id
_entity.type
_entity.pdbx_description
1 polymer ?
#
loop_
_entity_poly.entity_id
_entity_poly.type
_entity_poly.pdbx_seq_one_letter_code
_entity_poly.pdbx_strand_id
1 'polypeptide(L)'
;MARELCKDIRDKSVDLHKAGMGYRTIGKQLGEKATTVGAIIKKWKKFKMTVNLPRSGAPCKISPRGASMIMRLVRDQPRTTQQDLVNDLKRAELRARMDGAMYRKVLANNLLSSVRALKMGRGWVFQHDNDPKHTARATKELLCKKHLKILEWPSQSPDLN
;
A
#
# COMPACT_ATOMS: atom_id res chain seq x y z
N MET A 1 18.75 9.20 0.89
CA MET A 1 17.55 10.05 0.90
C MET A 1 17.43 10.77 -0.44
N ALA A 2 16.37 10.55 -1.21
CA ALA A 2 16.16 11.29 -2.47
C ALA A 2 15.60 12.69 -2.14
N ARG A 3 16.32 13.75 -2.51
CA ARG A 3 15.88 15.13 -2.30
C ARG A 3 14.79 15.43 -3.34
N GLU A 4 13.54 15.51 -2.90
CA GLU A 4 12.42 15.83 -3.80
C GLU A 4 12.42 17.32 -4.11
N LEU A 5 12.36 17.67 -5.39
CA LEU A 5 12.23 19.05 -5.83
C LEU A 5 10.83 19.57 -5.59
N CYS A 6 10.69 20.79 -5.07
CA CYS A 6 9.40 21.45 -4.90
C CYS A 6 8.65 21.55 -6.24
N LYS A 7 7.31 21.47 -6.19
CA LYS A 7 6.44 21.62 -7.36
C LYS A 7 6.73 22.92 -8.11
N ASP A 8 6.98 24.00 -7.37
CA ASP A 8 7.25 25.34 -7.92
C ASP A 8 8.48 25.39 -8.83
N ILE A 9 9.52 24.61 -8.53
CA ILE A 9 10.74 24.54 -9.34
C ILE A 9 10.46 23.84 -10.68
N ARG A 10 9.56 22.84 -10.67
CA ARG A 10 9.19 22.08 -11.87
C ARG A 10 8.30 22.89 -12.81
N ASP A 11 7.35 23.63 -12.23
CA ASP A 11 6.46 24.52 -12.99
C ASP A 11 7.28 25.64 -13.65
N LYS A 12 8.16 26.31 -12.90
CA LYS A 12 9.11 27.30 -13.45
C LYS A 12 10.03 26.71 -14.53
N SER A 13 10.51 25.47 -14.35
CA SER A 13 11.32 24.79 -15.38
C SER A 13 10.57 24.61 -16.71
N VAL A 14 9.26 24.33 -16.64
CA VAL A 14 8.43 24.17 -17.83
C VAL A 14 8.17 25.52 -18.50
N ASP A 15 7.90 26.58 -17.74
CA ASP A 15 7.60 27.89 -18.30
C ASP A 15 8.83 28.55 -18.95
N LEU A 16 10.01 28.43 -18.33
CA LEU A 16 11.27 28.88 -18.94
C LEU A 16 11.61 28.09 -20.21
N HIS A 17 11.23 26.81 -20.28
CA HIS A 17 11.38 26.02 -21.50
C HIS A 17 10.41 26.45 -22.61
N LYS A 18 9.15 26.80 -22.28
CA LYS A 18 8.20 27.38 -23.25
C LYS A 18 8.70 28.72 -23.80
N ALA A 19 9.41 29.49 -22.96
CA ALA A 19 10.09 30.74 -23.37
C ALA A 19 11.35 30.51 -24.22
N GLY A 20 11.67 29.27 -24.61
CA GLY A 20 12.78 28.96 -25.52
C GLY A 20 14.15 28.84 -24.85
N MET A 21 14.23 28.88 -23.51
CA MET A 21 15.52 28.75 -22.83
C MET A 21 16.09 27.32 -22.91
N GLY A 22 17.41 27.23 -23.06
CA GLY A 22 18.14 25.97 -23.04
C GLY A 22 18.25 25.36 -21.63
N TYR A 23 18.36 24.03 -21.57
CA TYR A 23 18.35 23.28 -20.29
C TYR A 23 19.45 23.70 -19.29
N ARG A 24 20.64 24.07 -19.78
CA ARG A 24 21.74 24.57 -18.93
C ARG A 24 21.44 25.92 -18.31
N THR A 25 20.80 26.82 -19.07
CA THR A 25 20.42 28.16 -18.61
C THR A 25 19.35 28.08 -17.53
N ILE A 26 18.32 27.25 -17.77
CA ILE A 26 17.26 26.98 -16.80
C ILE A 26 17.84 26.37 -15.52
N GLY A 27 18.74 25.40 -15.65
CA GLY A 27 19.41 24.78 -14.49
C GLY A 27 20.18 25.80 -13.65
N LYS A 28 21.01 26.65 -14.28
CA LYS A 28 21.74 27.72 -13.58
C LYS A 28 20.80 28.70 -12.87
N GLN A 29 19.70 29.10 -13.51
CA GLN A 29 18.75 30.06 -12.94
C GLN A 29 17.97 29.48 -11.75
N LEU A 30 17.66 28.19 -11.77
CA LEU A 30 16.91 27.50 -10.72
C LEU A 30 17.81 26.86 -9.65
N GLY A 31 19.13 26.92 -9.79
CA GLY A 31 20.07 26.21 -8.91
C GLY A 31 20.05 24.69 -9.08
N GLU A 32 19.52 24.19 -10.19
CA GLU A 32 19.30 22.78 -10.46
C GLU A 32 20.25 22.21 -11.51
N LYS A 33 20.55 20.92 -11.40
CA LYS A 33 21.33 20.22 -12.42
C LYS A 33 20.55 20.19 -13.74
N ALA A 34 21.22 20.51 -14.85
CA ALA A 34 20.61 20.50 -16.18
C ALA A 34 19.96 19.15 -16.56
N THR A 35 20.49 18.04 -16.03
CA THR A 35 19.91 16.70 -16.18
C THR A 35 18.53 16.58 -15.55
N THR A 36 18.31 17.20 -14.39
CA THR A 36 17.04 17.22 -13.68
C THR A 36 16.00 18.04 -14.44
N VAL A 37 16.39 19.23 -14.94
CA VAL A 37 15.57 20.05 -15.83
C VAL A 37 15.15 19.24 -17.06
N GLY A 38 16.10 18.52 -17.68
CA GLY A 38 15.82 17.63 -18.81
C GLY A 38 14.82 16.51 -18.48
N ALA A 39 14.93 15.88 -17.31
CA ALA A 39 13.99 14.85 -16.86
C ALA A 39 12.57 15.41 -16.66
N ILE A 40 12.45 16.59 -16.04
CA ILE A 40 11.17 17.29 -15.84
C ILE A 40 10.51 17.59 -17.19
N ILE A 41 11.24 18.18 -18.13
CA ILE A 41 10.72 18.56 -19.45
C ILE A 41 10.32 17.34 -20.27
N LYS A 42 11.13 16.26 -20.28
CA LYS A 42 10.77 14.99 -20.95
C LYS A 42 9.45 14.42 -20.41
N LYS A 43 9.29 14.41 -19.09
CA LYS A 43 8.06 13.94 -18.43
C LYS A 43 6.87 14.83 -18.76
N TRP A 44 7.03 16.15 -18.74
CA TRP A 44 5.99 17.11 -19.13
C TRP A 44 5.58 16.95 -20.60
N LYS A 45 6.53 16.78 -21.52
CA LYS A 45 6.21 16.52 -22.95
C LYS A 45 5.35 15.26 -23.13
N LYS A 46 5.62 14.21 -22.36
CA LYS A 46 4.91 12.92 -22.43
C LYS A 46 3.54 12.92 -21.76
N PHE A 47 3.42 13.48 -20.56
CA PHE A 47 2.23 13.33 -19.72
C PHE A 47 1.47 14.65 -19.47
N LYS A 48 1.99 15.79 -19.94
CA LYS A 48 1.45 17.15 -19.71
C LYS A 48 1.25 17.48 -18.22
N MET A 49 1.97 16.80 -17.32
CA MET A 49 1.91 16.99 -15.88
C MET A 49 3.30 17.28 -15.30
N THR A 50 3.37 18.17 -14.33
CA THR A 50 4.58 18.55 -13.58
C THR A 50 4.66 17.89 -12.21
N VAL A 51 3.52 17.42 -11.69
CA VAL A 51 3.44 16.71 -10.42
C VAL A 51 4.06 15.31 -10.53
N ASN A 52 4.62 14.82 -9.42
CA ASN A 52 4.97 13.40 -9.32
C ASN A 52 3.68 12.64 -9.07
N LEU A 53 3.38 11.65 -9.92
CA LEU A 53 2.35 10.69 -9.56
C LEU A 53 2.85 9.92 -8.35
N PRO A 54 1.98 9.64 -7.36
CA PRO A 54 2.30 8.64 -6.36
C PRO A 54 2.70 7.36 -7.08
N ARG A 55 3.75 6.70 -6.58
CA ARG A 55 4.21 5.48 -7.24
C ARG A 55 3.04 4.51 -7.32
N SER A 56 2.74 4.05 -8.53
CA SER A 56 1.85 2.90 -8.73
C SER A 56 2.48 1.75 -7.97
N GLY A 57 1.93 1.45 -6.79
CA GLY A 57 2.42 0.37 -5.93
C GLY A 57 2.34 -0.98 -6.65
N ALA A 58 2.69 -2.04 -5.93
CA ALA A 58 2.60 -3.39 -6.50
C ALA A 58 1.15 -3.67 -6.98
N PRO A 59 0.97 -4.25 -8.18
CA PRO A 59 -0.36 -4.49 -8.73
C PRO A 59 -1.17 -5.43 -7.82
N CYS A 60 -2.45 -5.07 -7.62
CA CYS A 60 -3.41 -5.90 -6.91
C CYS A 60 -3.64 -7.19 -7.70
N LYS A 61 -3.73 -8.32 -7.02
CA LYS A 61 -4.15 -9.59 -7.63
C LYS A 61 -5.54 -10.08 -7.17
N ILE A 62 -6.34 -9.31 -6.41
CA ILE A 62 -7.81 -9.51 -6.31
C ILE A 62 -8.50 -8.50 -7.17
N SER A 63 -9.53 -9.01 -7.86
CA SER A 63 -10.63 -8.17 -8.29
C SER A 63 -11.51 -7.76 -7.08
N PRO A 64 -12.11 -6.56 -7.12
CA PRO A 64 -13.08 -6.12 -6.10
C PRO A 64 -14.26 -7.08 -5.90
N ARG A 65 -14.68 -7.79 -6.96
CA ARG A 65 -15.71 -8.85 -6.89
C ARG A 65 -15.23 -10.05 -6.06
N GLY A 66 -13.99 -10.51 -6.28
CA GLY A 66 -13.41 -11.62 -5.51
C GLY A 66 -13.35 -11.29 -4.02
N ALA A 67 -12.95 -10.06 -3.68
CA ALA A 67 -12.94 -9.60 -2.29
C ALA A 67 -14.34 -9.55 -1.67
N SER A 68 -15.35 -9.10 -2.43
CA SER A 68 -16.74 -9.04 -1.97
C SER A 68 -17.32 -10.44 -1.73
N MET A 69 -16.94 -11.41 -2.56
CA MET A 69 -17.36 -12.81 -2.43
C MET A 69 -16.77 -13.47 -1.18
N ILE A 70 -15.49 -13.25 -0.89
CA ILE A 70 -14.84 -13.71 0.35
C ILE A 70 -15.55 -13.13 1.57
N MET A 71 -15.80 -11.83 1.56
CA MET A 71 -16.48 -11.15 2.66
C MET A 71 -17.90 -11.69 2.90
N ARG A 72 -18.58 -12.15 1.86
CA ARG A 72 -19.88 -12.82 1.96
C ARG A 72 -19.74 -14.22 2.57
N LEU A 73 -18.85 -15.07 2.01
CA LEU A 73 -18.65 -16.45 2.49
C LEU A 73 -18.18 -16.50 3.95
N VAL A 74 -17.26 -15.63 4.36
CA VAL A 74 -16.77 -15.54 5.75
C VAL A 74 -17.85 -15.04 6.71
N ARG A 75 -18.76 -14.17 6.24
CA ARG A 75 -19.88 -13.68 7.05
C ARG A 75 -20.93 -14.75 7.25
N ASP A 76 -21.26 -15.49 6.19
CA ASP A 76 -22.33 -16.48 6.21
C ASP A 76 -21.88 -17.80 6.88
N GLN A 77 -20.59 -18.15 6.76
CA GLN A 77 -20.00 -19.31 7.40
C GLN A 77 -18.62 -18.97 8.02
N PRO A 78 -18.57 -18.59 9.31
CA PRO A 78 -17.34 -18.14 9.95
C PRO A 78 -16.32 -19.25 10.24
N ARG A 79 -16.72 -20.52 10.07
CA ARG A 79 -15.83 -21.70 10.21
C ARG A 79 -15.17 -22.13 8.90
N THR A 80 -15.45 -21.44 7.80
CA THR A 80 -14.89 -21.78 6.48
C THR A 80 -13.37 -21.66 6.52
N THR A 81 -12.65 -22.70 6.09
CA THR A 81 -11.19 -22.71 6.15
C THR A 81 -10.59 -21.88 5.00
N GLN A 82 -9.32 -21.49 5.13
CA GLN A 82 -8.61 -20.79 4.05
C GLN A 82 -8.61 -21.60 2.74
N GLN A 83 -8.55 -22.93 2.83
CA GLN A 83 -8.56 -23.80 1.67
C GLN A 83 -9.92 -23.78 0.95
N ASP A 84 -11.01 -23.79 1.72
CA ASP A 84 -12.38 -23.72 1.19
C ASP A 84 -12.62 -22.37 0.49
N LEU A 85 -12.15 -21.26 1.06
CA LEU A 85 -12.21 -19.94 0.44
C LEU A 85 -11.42 -19.87 -0.88
N VAL A 86 -10.22 -20.45 -0.92
CA VAL A 86 -9.40 -20.51 -2.14
C VAL A 86 -10.07 -21.40 -3.20
N ASN A 87 -10.73 -22.49 -2.80
CA ASN A 87 -11.47 -23.38 -3.69
C ASN A 87 -12.72 -22.69 -4.27
N ASP A 88 -13.47 -21.94 -3.48
CA ASP A 88 -14.65 -21.20 -3.92
C ASP A 88 -14.28 -20.02 -4.83
N LEU A 89 -13.17 -19.33 -4.54
CA LEU A 89 -12.61 -18.30 -5.42
C LEU A 89 -12.10 -18.87 -6.74
N LYS A 90 -11.49 -20.07 -6.72
CA LYS A 90 -11.08 -20.79 -7.93
C LYS A 90 -12.30 -21.25 -8.74
N ARG A 91 -13.36 -21.76 -8.09
CA ARG A 91 -14.65 -22.10 -8.71
C ARG A 91 -15.33 -20.90 -9.36
N ALA A 92 -15.16 -19.71 -8.78
CA ALA A 92 -15.68 -18.46 -9.31
C ALA A 92 -14.74 -17.77 -10.33
N GLU A 93 -13.58 -18.35 -10.67
CA GLU A 93 -12.53 -17.76 -11.52
C GLU A 93 -12.00 -16.37 -11.08
N LEU A 94 -12.21 -15.96 -9.83
CA LEU A 94 -11.80 -14.66 -9.32
C LEU A 94 -10.44 -14.75 -8.63
N ARG A 95 -9.35 -14.62 -9.41
CA ARG A 95 -7.97 -14.50 -8.86
C ARG A 95 -7.90 -13.33 -7.87
N ALA A 96 -7.32 -13.58 -6.69
CA ALA A 96 -7.56 -12.80 -5.48
C ALA A 96 -6.32 -12.40 -4.61
N ARG A 97 -6.03 -11.11 -4.27
CA ARG A 97 -4.84 -10.62 -3.48
C ARG A 97 -5.07 -9.35 -2.64
N MET A 98 -5.11 -9.50 -1.31
CA MET A 98 -5.38 -8.44 -0.32
C MET A 98 -4.43 -7.23 -0.35
N ASP A 99 -4.96 -6.03 -0.09
CA ASP A 99 -4.19 -4.81 0.16
C ASP A 99 -4.12 -4.46 1.67
N GLY A 100 -3.14 -3.62 2.05
CA GLY A 100 -2.93 -3.23 3.44
C GLY A 100 -4.04 -2.33 4.04
N ALA A 101 -4.81 -1.62 3.22
CA ALA A 101 -5.93 -0.79 3.69
C ALA A 101 -7.17 -1.64 4.00
N MET A 102 -7.46 -2.63 3.17
CA MET A 102 -8.47 -3.67 3.40
C MET A 102 -8.10 -4.48 4.63
N TYR A 103 -6.83 -4.87 4.78
CA TYR A 103 -6.36 -5.57 5.98
C TYR A 103 -6.63 -4.76 7.26
N ARG A 104 -6.29 -3.45 7.28
CA ARG A 104 -6.61 -2.56 8.41
C ARG A 104 -8.11 -2.46 8.70
N LYS A 105 -8.95 -2.37 7.66
CA LYS A 105 -10.41 -2.28 7.80
C LYS A 105 -11.01 -3.57 8.34
N VAL A 106 -10.55 -4.72 7.85
CA VAL A 106 -10.97 -6.04 8.36
C VAL A 106 -10.56 -6.20 9.82
N LEU A 107 -9.33 -5.82 10.19
CA LEU A 107 -8.89 -5.85 11.58
C LEU A 107 -9.75 -4.96 12.47
N ALA A 108 -9.96 -3.71 12.06
CA ALA A 108 -10.67 -2.75 12.89
C ALA A 108 -12.11 -3.19 13.19
N ASN A 109 -12.77 -3.81 12.21
CA ASN A 109 -14.18 -4.18 12.31
C ASN A 109 -14.42 -5.55 12.96
N ASN A 110 -13.52 -6.51 12.77
CA ASN A 110 -13.76 -7.90 13.18
C ASN A 110 -12.92 -8.32 14.37
N LEU A 111 -11.75 -7.72 14.63
CA LEU A 111 -10.83 -8.22 15.65
C LEU A 111 -11.47 -8.29 17.05
N LEU A 112 -12.10 -7.20 17.50
CA LEU A 112 -12.73 -7.14 18.82
C LEU A 112 -13.98 -8.03 18.90
N SER A 113 -14.75 -8.08 17.80
CA SER A 113 -15.93 -8.94 17.68
C SER A 113 -15.55 -10.42 17.78
N SER A 114 -14.47 -10.83 17.11
CA SER A 114 -13.95 -12.20 17.16
C SER A 114 -13.37 -12.54 18.54
N VAL A 115 -12.61 -11.64 19.16
CA VAL A 115 -12.07 -11.83 20.53
C VAL A 115 -13.21 -12.08 21.53
N ARG A 116 -14.31 -11.32 21.42
CA ARG A 116 -15.49 -11.48 22.26
C ARG A 116 -16.24 -12.77 21.95
N ALA A 117 -16.41 -13.12 20.68
CA ALA A 117 -17.07 -14.35 20.25
C ALA A 117 -16.30 -15.61 20.69
N LEU A 118 -14.96 -15.55 20.66
CA LEU A 118 -14.06 -16.63 21.09
C LEU A 118 -13.85 -16.65 22.61
N LYS A 119 -14.50 -15.76 23.37
CA LYS A 119 -14.37 -15.62 24.84
C LYS A 119 -12.89 -15.55 25.29
N MET A 120 -12.05 -14.89 24.50
CA MET A 120 -10.63 -14.75 24.82
C MET A 120 -10.44 -13.82 26.03
N GLY A 121 -9.80 -14.32 27.09
CA GLY A 121 -9.56 -13.58 28.35
C GLY A 121 -8.61 -12.39 28.18
N ARG A 122 -8.37 -11.59 29.24
CA ARG A 122 -7.60 -10.32 29.21
C ARG A 122 -6.09 -10.41 28.90
N GLY A 123 -5.62 -11.51 28.28
CA GLY A 123 -4.21 -11.76 27.97
C GLY A 123 -3.91 -12.24 26.56
N TRP A 124 -4.86 -12.13 25.63
CA TRP A 124 -4.64 -12.58 24.25
C TRP A 124 -3.57 -11.76 23.53
N VAL A 125 -2.75 -12.45 22.74
CA VAL A 125 -1.70 -11.86 21.91
C VAL A 125 -2.09 -12.05 20.45
N PHE A 126 -2.08 -10.96 19.69
CA PHE A 126 -2.39 -10.95 18.28
C PHE A 126 -1.18 -11.39 17.47
N GLN A 127 -1.30 -12.52 16.80
CA GLN A 127 -0.27 -13.06 15.91
C GLN A 127 -0.59 -12.69 14.46
N HIS A 128 0.37 -12.07 13.77
CA HIS A 128 0.30 -11.83 12.32
C HIS A 128 1.68 -12.04 11.69
N ASP A 129 1.75 -12.51 10.44
CA ASP A 129 3.02 -12.75 9.75
C ASP A 129 3.76 -11.44 9.39
N ASN A 130 5.01 -11.55 8.92
CA ASN A 130 5.83 -10.42 8.46
C ASN A 130 5.59 -10.07 6.98
N ASP A 131 4.48 -10.52 6.38
CA ASP A 131 4.18 -10.20 4.98
C ASP A 131 4.01 -8.67 4.82
N PRO A 132 4.50 -8.09 3.71
CA PRO A 132 4.40 -6.67 3.38
C PRO A 132 3.06 -5.99 3.71
N LYS A 133 1.94 -6.73 3.68
CA LYS A 133 0.60 -6.23 4.04
C LYS A 133 0.43 -5.89 5.54
N HIS A 134 1.12 -6.61 6.43
CA HIS A 134 1.10 -6.39 7.88
C HIS A 134 2.21 -5.44 8.34
N THR A 135 3.34 -5.45 7.62
CA THR A 135 4.53 -4.65 7.95
C THR A 135 4.38 -3.17 7.58
N ALA A 136 3.30 -2.79 6.91
CA ALA A 136 2.98 -1.41 6.59
C ALA A 136 2.90 -0.54 7.85
N ARG A 137 3.56 0.63 7.82
CA ARG A 137 3.64 1.56 8.97
C ARG A 137 2.28 1.93 9.54
N ALA A 138 1.30 2.16 8.66
CA ALA A 138 -0.08 2.46 9.04
C ALA A 138 -0.79 1.31 9.78
N THR A 139 -0.41 0.06 9.52
CA THR A 139 -0.94 -1.11 10.24
C THR A 139 -0.33 -1.19 11.64
N LYS A 140 0.99 -0.97 11.77
CA LYS A 140 1.68 -0.90 13.07
C LYS A 140 1.15 0.25 13.95
N GLU A 141 0.95 1.44 13.38
CA GLU A 141 0.38 2.60 14.07
C GLU A 141 -1.06 2.33 14.57
N LEU A 142 -1.90 1.67 13.77
CA LEU A 142 -3.27 1.32 14.16
C LEU A 142 -3.33 0.30 15.31
N LEU A 143 -2.42 -0.67 15.31
CA LEU A 143 -2.32 -1.66 16.37
C LEU A 143 -1.83 -1.03 17.68
N CYS A 144 -0.85 -0.12 17.61
CA CYS A 144 -0.39 0.66 18.77
C CYS A 144 -1.52 1.53 19.34
N LYS A 145 -2.28 2.23 18.48
CA LYS A 145 -3.40 3.08 18.90
C LYS A 145 -4.53 2.29 19.58
N LYS A 146 -4.70 1.02 19.23
CA LYS A 146 -5.69 0.12 19.84
C LYS A 146 -5.17 -0.60 21.10
N HIS A 147 -3.94 -0.31 21.55
CA HIS A 147 -3.28 -0.96 22.69
C HIS A 147 -3.30 -2.49 22.61
N LEU A 148 -3.10 -3.03 21.41
CA LEU A 148 -3.11 -4.46 21.16
C LEU A 148 -1.75 -5.07 21.50
N LYS A 149 -1.74 -6.16 22.27
CA LYS A 149 -0.52 -6.96 22.46
C LYS A 149 -0.27 -7.76 21.19
N ILE A 150 0.78 -7.42 20.45
CA ILE A 150 1.20 -8.10 19.22
C ILE A 150 2.33 -9.07 19.60
N LEU A 151 2.37 -10.25 18.96
CA LEU A 151 3.51 -11.16 19.09
C LEU A 151 4.71 -10.58 18.33
N GLU A 152 5.82 -10.35 19.02
CA GLU A 152 7.07 -9.96 18.38
C GLU A 152 7.73 -11.20 17.77
N TRP A 153 7.90 -11.19 16.44
CA TRP A 153 8.58 -12.28 15.73
C TRP A 153 10.09 -12.05 15.70
N PRO A 154 10.92 -13.09 15.98
CA PRO A 154 12.34 -13.02 15.70
C PRO A 154 12.58 -12.86 14.19
N SER A 155 13.67 -12.20 13.81
CA SER A 155 14.05 -11.94 12.40
C SER A 155 14.25 -13.19 11.56
N GLN A 156 14.32 -14.37 12.18
CA GLN A 156 14.35 -15.68 11.54
C GLN A 156 13.24 -16.57 12.10
N SER A 157 12.03 -16.43 11.57
CA SER A 157 10.98 -17.43 11.72
C SER A 157 11.19 -18.52 10.67
N PRO A 158 11.35 -19.80 11.05
CA PRO A 158 11.49 -20.88 10.09
C PRO A 158 10.15 -21.08 9.40
N ASP A 159 10.08 -20.76 8.10
CA ASP A 159 8.98 -21.20 7.26
C ASP A 159 9.04 -22.73 7.21
N LEU A 160 8.12 -23.40 7.92
CA LEU A 160 7.90 -24.84 7.76
C LEU A 160 7.36 -25.06 6.35
N ASN A 161 8.24 -25.49 5.45
CA ASN A 161 7.93 -26.01 4.13
C ASN A 161 7.27 -27.39 4.22
#